data_AF-A0A261PZA2-F1
#
_entry.id   AF-A0A261PZA2-F1
#
_cell.length_a   1.000
_cell.length_b   1.000
_cell.length_c   1.000
_cell.angle_alpha   90.00
_cell.angle_beta   90.00
_cell.angle_gamma   90.00
#
_symmetry.space_group_name_H-M   'P 1'
#
loop_
_entity.id
_entity.type
_entity.pdbx_description
1 polymer ?
#
loop_
_entity_poly.entity_id
_entity_poly.type
_entity_poly.pdbx_seq_one_letter_code
_entity_poly.pdbx_strand_id
1 'polypeptide(L)'
;MRTRSVWQLLLGLALTSLVILLPILALLMLGAGGMDYYEDLPGGYLFRGGDGDAILAPLGKESIGGKVVQYAYDDTFIIARQKPEYREYQTMIADSVRRNNHKYAANSYADIMETSTLADRIIARDPFYQRILSAKENYWIIDHRSRKRYGPFTTSEYQQQRQILRIPASFILE
;
A
#
# COMPACT_ATOMS: atom_id res chain seq x y z
N MET A 1 31.05 5.45 60.96
CA MET A 1 31.08 6.70 60.16
C MET A 1 31.51 6.47 58.69
N ARG A 2 31.19 5.32 58.07
CA ARG A 2 31.62 4.94 56.69
C ARG A 2 30.47 4.72 55.69
N THR A 3 29.22 4.87 56.09
CA THR A 3 28.05 4.54 55.25
C THR A 3 27.61 5.66 54.32
N ARG A 4 27.91 6.93 54.63
CA ARG A 4 27.42 8.08 53.84
C ARG A 4 28.08 8.23 52.45
N SER A 5 29.34 7.82 52.28
CA SER A 5 30.05 7.93 51.00
C SER A 5 29.58 6.91 49.96
N VAL A 6 29.19 5.71 50.39
CA VAL A 6 28.70 4.64 49.51
C VAL A 6 27.36 5.05 48.87
N TRP A 7 26.47 5.66 49.66
CA TRP A 7 25.17 6.14 49.15
C TRP A 7 25.32 7.27 48.11
N GLN A 8 26.28 8.17 48.27
CA GLN A 8 26.52 9.24 47.29
C GLN A 8 27.06 8.71 45.96
N LEU A 9 27.93 7.70 45.98
CA LEU A 9 28.41 7.04 44.76
C LEU A 9 27.30 6.27 44.04
N LEU A 10 26.46 5.54 44.78
CA LEU A 10 25.32 4.82 44.20
C LEU A 10 24.29 5.78 43.60
N LEU A 11 24.00 6.91 44.26
CA LEU A 11 23.07 7.92 43.73
C LEU A 11 23.62 8.57 42.46
N GLY A 12 24.93 8.88 42.44
CA GLY A 12 25.61 9.43 41.27
C GLY A 12 25.55 8.50 40.06
N LEU A 13 25.84 7.20 40.25
CA LEU A 13 25.75 6.18 39.20
C LEU A 13 24.32 5.98 38.69
N ALA A 14 23.31 6.03 39.57
CA ALA A 14 21.91 5.94 39.18
C ALA A 14 21.47 7.15 38.33
N LEU A 15 21.86 8.36 38.71
CA LEU A 15 21.56 9.60 37.97
C LEU A 15 22.24 9.63 36.60
N THR A 16 23.52 9.23 36.49
CA THR A 16 24.20 9.14 35.20
C THR A 16 23.58 8.09 34.29
N SER A 17 23.14 6.95 34.85
CA SER A 17 22.45 5.91 34.09
C SER A 17 21.11 6.38 33.55
N LEU A 18 20.36 7.17 34.32
CA LEU A 18 19.08 7.75 33.91
C LEU A 18 19.23 8.74 32.74
N VAL A 19 20.26 9.59 32.78
CA VAL A 19 20.54 10.57 31.71
C VAL A 19 20.94 9.89 30.40
N ILE A 20 21.59 8.72 30.46
CA ILE A 20 21.97 7.93 29.26
C ILE A 20 20.79 7.11 28.73
N LEU A 21 19.92 6.59 29.61
CA LEU A 21 18.77 5.77 29.19
C LEU A 21 17.63 6.58 28.55
N LEU A 22 17.43 7.83 28.97
CA LEU A 22 16.39 8.71 28.44
C LEU A 22 16.47 8.96 26.91
N PRO A 23 17.63 9.31 26.31
CA PRO A 23 17.72 9.51 24.86
C PRO A 23 17.58 8.20 24.08
N ILE A 24 18.05 7.07 24.62
CA ILE A 24 17.85 5.75 24.00
C ILE A 24 16.35 5.40 23.95
N LEU A 25 15.63 5.65 25.06
CA LEU A 25 14.19 5.46 25.10
C LEU A 25 13.46 6.43 24.15
N ALA A 26 13.90 7.69 24.05
CA ALA A 26 13.33 8.66 23.11
C ALA A 26 13.56 8.23 21.64
N LEU A 27 14.73 7.68 21.29
CA LEU A 27 15.02 7.11 19.98
C LEU A 27 14.15 5.89 19.67
N LEU A 28 13.86 5.04 20.66
CA LEU A 28 12.94 3.91 20.49
C LEU A 28 11.48 4.35 20.33
N MET A 29 11.08 5.47 20.95
CA MET A 29 9.73 6.04 20.80
C MET A 29 9.51 6.76 19.46
N LEU A 30 10.57 7.08 18.71
CA LEU A 30 10.47 7.69 17.38
C LEU A 30 10.18 6.68 16.26
N GLY A 31 10.18 5.38 16.54
CA GLY A 31 10.01 4.33 15.54
C GLY A 31 8.79 3.45 15.77
N ALA A 32 7.58 3.91 15.41
CA ALA A 32 6.43 3.00 15.23
C ALA A 32 5.24 3.58 14.43
N GLY A 33 5.40 4.70 13.72
CA GLY A 33 4.40 5.16 12.76
C GLY A 33 5.01 5.15 11.37
N GLY A 34 4.79 4.09 10.60
CA GLY A 34 5.08 4.13 9.16
C GLY A 34 4.17 5.21 8.58
N MET A 35 4.72 6.41 8.35
CA MET A 35 3.97 7.44 7.66
C MET A 35 3.80 7.03 6.21
N ASP A 36 2.58 7.18 5.70
CA ASP A 36 2.35 7.06 4.26
C ASP A 36 3.25 8.05 3.55
N TYR A 37 3.97 7.59 2.53
CA TYR A 37 4.75 8.44 1.63
C TYR A 37 4.18 8.36 0.22
N TYR A 38 4.44 9.41 -0.55
CA TYR A 38 3.94 9.55 -1.90
C TYR A 38 5.09 9.82 -2.85
N GLU A 39 5.05 9.18 -4.02
CA GLU A 39 5.96 9.44 -5.13
C GLU A 39 5.14 9.78 -6.38
N ASP A 40 5.47 10.90 -7.01
CA ASP A 40 4.88 11.30 -8.28
C ASP A 40 5.35 10.36 -9.39
N LEU A 41 4.39 9.77 -10.10
CA LEU A 41 4.65 8.93 -11.27
C LEU A 41 4.20 9.66 -12.55
N PRO A 42 4.81 9.32 -13.70
CA PRO A 42 4.44 9.90 -14.99
C PRO A 42 2.94 9.78 -15.31
N GLY A 43 2.40 10.78 -16.00
CA GLY A 43 0.99 10.81 -16.39
C GLY A 43 0.01 11.15 -15.26
N GLY A 44 0.49 11.72 -14.16
CA GLY A 44 -0.33 12.14 -13.01
C GLY A 44 -0.77 10.98 -12.11
N TYR A 45 -0.05 9.86 -12.18
CA TYR A 45 -0.19 8.75 -11.23
C TYR A 45 0.60 9.05 -9.97
N LEU A 46 0.23 8.42 -8.85
CA LEU A 46 0.94 8.53 -7.59
C LEU A 46 1.20 7.13 -7.03
N PHE A 47 2.43 6.83 -6.66
CA PHE A 47 2.67 5.71 -5.77
C PHE A 47 2.42 6.19 -4.33
N ARG A 48 1.63 5.41 -3.57
CA ARG A 48 1.46 5.58 -2.13
C ARG A 48 2.08 4.37 -1.45
N GLY A 49 3.15 4.59 -0.70
CA GLY A 49 3.76 3.56 0.14
C GLY A 49 3.34 3.70 1.60
N GLY A 50 3.18 2.59 2.31
CA GLY A 50 2.68 2.57 3.69
C GLY A 50 1.76 1.37 3.94
N ASP A 51 0.58 1.60 4.49
CA ASP A 51 -0.43 0.56 4.62
C ASP A 51 -1.25 0.45 3.33
N GLY A 52 -1.12 -0.70 2.65
CA GLY A 52 -1.70 -0.95 1.34
C GLY A 52 -1.04 -0.17 0.20
N ASP A 53 0.25 -0.47 -0.04
CA ASP A 53 1.04 0.06 -1.15
C ASP A 53 0.24 -0.01 -2.47
N ALA A 54 0.08 1.13 -3.14
CA ALA A 54 -0.79 1.24 -4.31
C ALA A 54 -0.29 2.25 -5.32
N ILE A 55 -0.63 2.04 -6.59
CA ILE A 55 -0.51 3.05 -7.65
C ILE A 55 -1.89 3.68 -7.85
N LEU A 56 -2.03 4.91 -7.38
CA LEU A 56 -3.24 5.71 -7.48
C LEU A 56 -3.29 6.39 -8.85
N ALA A 57 -4.42 6.20 -9.53
CA ALA A 57 -4.68 6.82 -10.82
C ALA A 57 -5.31 8.21 -10.67
N PRO A 58 -5.11 9.10 -11.66
CA PRO A 58 -5.83 10.37 -11.70
C PRO A 58 -7.35 10.17 -11.79
N LEU A 59 -8.13 11.21 -11.49
CA LEU A 59 -9.60 11.13 -11.45
C LEU A 59 -10.18 10.53 -12.74
N GLY A 60 -11.11 9.57 -12.58
CA GLY A 60 -11.74 8.87 -13.70
C GLY A 60 -10.89 7.78 -14.33
N LYS A 61 -9.79 7.37 -13.69
CA LYS A 61 -8.93 6.26 -14.10
C LYS A 61 -8.85 5.20 -13.01
N GLU A 62 -8.37 4.02 -13.41
CA GLU A 62 -8.32 2.85 -12.53
C GLU A 62 -6.95 2.73 -11.85
N SER A 63 -6.96 2.74 -10.51
CA SER A 63 -5.78 2.51 -9.67
C SER A 63 -5.39 1.02 -9.62
N ILE A 64 -4.13 0.74 -9.34
CA ILE A 64 -3.65 -0.59 -8.96
C ILE A 64 -3.54 -0.58 -7.43
N GLY A 65 -4.60 -1.04 -6.74
CA GLY A 65 -4.62 -1.24 -5.28
C GLY A 65 -4.42 -2.72 -4.94
N GLY A 66 -4.10 -3.07 -3.69
CA GLY A 66 -3.55 -4.38 -3.37
C GLY A 66 -2.02 -4.28 -3.38
N LYS A 67 -1.40 -4.21 -2.20
CA LYS A 67 0.05 -4.23 -1.94
C LYS A 67 0.96 -4.36 -3.17
N VAL A 68 1.28 -3.23 -3.79
CA VAL A 68 2.27 -3.12 -4.87
C VAL A 68 3.66 -3.31 -4.27
N VAL A 69 4.29 -4.44 -4.56
CA VAL A 69 5.58 -4.83 -3.97
C VAL A 69 6.77 -4.33 -4.76
N GLN A 70 6.57 -3.97 -6.03
CA GLN A 70 7.61 -3.45 -6.91
C GLN A 70 6.99 -2.74 -8.10
N TYR A 71 7.63 -1.67 -8.58
CA TYR A 71 7.25 -0.98 -9.81
C TYR A 71 8.49 -0.36 -10.47
N ALA A 72 8.34 -0.01 -11.75
CA ALA A 72 9.30 0.78 -12.51
C ALA A 72 8.54 1.62 -13.54
N TYR A 73 9.12 2.74 -13.98
CA TYR A 73 8.43 3.67 -14.88
C TYR A 73 9.38 4.50 -15.75
N ASP A 74 8.85 5.02 -16.86
CA ASP A 74 9.43 6.08 -17.70
C ASP A 74 8.32 7.04 -18.17
N ASP A 75 8.68 7.94 -19.09
CA ASP A 75 7.79 8.90 -19.75
C ASP A 75 6.69 8.25 -20.62
N THR A 76 6.56 6.92 -20.64
CA THR A 76 5.50 6.20 -21.37
C THR A 76 4.74 5.19 -20.53
N PHE A 77 5.44 4.38 -19.75
CA PHE A 77 4.88 3.23 -19.06
C PHE A 77 5.13 3.29 -17.56
N ILE A 78 4.18 2.73 -16.81
CA ILE A 78 4.39 2.29 -15.43
C ILE A 78 4.13 0.79 -15.41
N ILE A 79 5.06 0.01 -14.90
CA ILE A 79 4.88 -1.42 -14.68
C ILE A 79 4.85 -1.71 -13.18
N ALA A 80 4.07 -2.70 -12.76
CA ALA A 80 3.94 -3.03 -11.35
C ALA A 80 3.76 -4.52 -11.12
N ARG A 81 4.34 -5.00 -10.01
CA ARG A 81 4.07 -6.31 -9.43
C ARG A 81 3.32 -6.12 -8.13
N GLN A 82 2.27 -6.90 -7.95
CA GLN A 82 1.34 -6.80 -6.85
C GLN A 82 1.18 -8.14 -6.15
N LYS A 83 1.09 -8.11 -4.81
CA LYS A 83 0.55 -9.22 -4.01
C LYS A 83 -0.87 -8.86 -3.58
N PRO A 84 -1.90 -9.51 -4.14
CA PRO A 84 -3.27 -9.11 -3.87
C PRO A 84 -3.65 -9.47 -2.42
N GLU A 85 -4.36 -8.56 -1.75
CA GLU A 85 -4.86 -8.78 -0.39
C GLU A 85 -6.39 -8.60 -0.37
N TYR A 86 -7.11 -9.65 0.05
CA TYR A 86 -8.58 -9.65 0.06
C TYR A 86 -9.14 -8.46 0.83
N ARG A 87 -8.60 -8.20 2.02
CA ARG A 87 -9.10 -7.15 2.93
C ARG A 87 -8.97 -5.76 2.33
N GLU A 88 -7.89 -5.48 1.59
CA GLU A 88 -7.72 -4.21 0.89
C GLU A 88 -8.79 -4.01 -0.19
N TYR A 89 -9.03 -5.03 -1.02
CA TYR A 89 -10.07 -4.96 -2.05
C TYR A 89 -11.47 -4.83 -1.44
N GLN A 90 -11.77 -5.58 -0.38
CA GLN A 90 -13.04 -5.48 0.35
C GLN A 90 -13.25 -4.05 0.87
N THR A 91 -12.25 -3.48 1.52
CA THR A 91 -12.30 -2.11 2.08
C THR A 91 -12.48 -1.08 0.96
N MET A 92 -11.71 -1.17 -0.12
CA MET A 92 -11.80 -0.25 -1.25
C MET A 92 -13.18 -0.28 -1.94
N ILE A 93 -13.75 -1.47 -2.14
CA ILE A 93 -15.07 -1.63 -2.75
C ILE A 93 -16.16 -1.11 -1.80
N ALA A 94 -16.10 -1.47 -0.52
CA ALA A 94 -17.06 -0.99 0.49
C ALA A 94 -17.05 0.55 0.57
N ASP A 95 -15.87 1.16 0.60
CA ASP A 95 -15.70 2.61 0.61
C ASP A 95 -16.18 3.28 -0.67
N SER A 96 -15.97 2.64 -1.83
CA SER A 96 -16.49 3.12 -3.11
C SER A 96 -18.01 3.10 -3.14
N VAL A 97 -18.64 1.99 -2.75
CA VAL A 97 -20.10 1.85 -2.65
C VAL A 97 -20.67 2.93 -1.73
N ARG A 98 -20.06 3.11 -0.56
CA ARG A 98 -20.50 4.05 0.47
C ARG A 98 -20.44 5.50 0.01
N ARG A 99 -19.33 5.91 -0.62
CA ARG A 99 -19.14 7.29 -1.09
C ARG A 99 -20.02 7.63 -2.30
N ASN A 100 -20.34 6.65 -3.14
CA ASN A 100 -21.05 6.87 -4.39
C ASN A 100 -22.57 6.64 -4.29
N ASN A 101 -23.10 6.34 -3.11
CA ASN A 101 -24.51 6.07 -2.91
C ASN A 101 -25.09 6.84 -1.73
N HIS A 102 -26.02 7.76 -2.02
CA HIS A 102 -26.71 8.60 -1.03
C HIS A 102 -27.39 7.82 0.09
N LYS A 103 -27.74 6.54 -0.14
CA LYS A 103 -28.25 5.62 0.90
C LYS A 103 -27.34 5.60 2.13
N TYR A 104 -26.03 5.67 1.94
CA TYR A 104 -25.03 5.52 3.01
C TYR A 104 -24.44 6.85 3.48
N ALA A 105 -25.12 7.98 3.23
CA ALA A 105 -24.63 9.31 3.59
C ALA A 105 -24.41 9.50 5.10
N ALA A 106 -25.17 8.78 5.94
CA ALA A 106 -25.02 8.81 7.39
C ALA A 106 -23.73 8.14 7.88
N ASN A 107 -23.12 7.26 7.07
CA ASN A 107 -21.91 6.52 7.40
C ASN A 107 -21.98 5.83 8.78
N SER A 108 -23.12 5.24 9.11
CA SER A 108 -23.33 4.56 10.39
C SER A 108 -22.58 3.23 10.44
N TYR A 109 -22.45 2.64 11.64
CA TYR A 109 -21.90 1.30 11.80
C TYR A 109 -22.66 0.25 10.97
N ALA A 110 -24.00 0.35 10.91
CA ALA A 110 -24.82 -0.54 10.09
C ALA A 110 -24.50 -0.40 8.59
N ASP A 111 -24.27 0.83 8.11
CA ASP A 111 -23.89 1.10 6.71
C ASP A 111 -22.54 0.48 6.38
N ILE A 112 -21.56 0.58 7.29
CA ILE A 112 -20.23 -0.03 7.14
C ILE A 112 -20.36 -1.56 7.00
N MET A 113 -21.14 -2.20 7.88
CA MET A 113 -21.37 -3.64 7.82
C MET A 113 -22.10 -4.08 6.53
N GLU A 114 -23.10 -3.30 6.10
CA GLU A 114 -23.86 -3.59 4.88
C GLU A 114 -22.98 -3.46 3.63
N THR A 115 -22.20 -2.39 3.53
CA THR A 115 -21.30 -2.14 2.39
C THR A 115 -20.14 -3.13 2.35
N SER A 116 -19.60 -3.56 3.50
CA SER A 116 -18.64 -4.67 3.59
C SER A 116 -19.24 -5.98 3.06
N THR A 117 -20.47 -6.31 3.46
CA THR A 117 -21.17 -7.50 2.97
C THR A 117 -21.46 -7.42 1.46
N LEU A 118 -21.73 -6.23 0.94
CA LEU A 118 -21.88 -6.02 -0.49
C LEU A 118 -20.54 -6.20 -1.22
N ALA A 119 -19.45 -5.66 -0.68
CA ALA A 119 -18.11 -5.83 -1.23
C ALA A 119 -17.72 -7.31 -1.34
N ASP A 120 -18.00 -8.12 -0.31
CA ASP A 120 -17.77 -9.57 -0.35
C ASP A 120 -18.53 -10.25 -1.50
N ARG A 121 -19.79 -9.87 -1.71
CA ARG A 121 -20.60 -10.41 -2.80
C ARG A 121 -20.10 -9.99 -4.18
N ILE A 122 -19.61 -8.76 -4.32
CA ILE A 122 -19.01 -8.26 -5.56
C ILE A 122 -17.73 -9.07 -5.85
N ILE A 123 -16.83 -9.17 -4.88
CA ILE A 123 -15.57 -9.92 -5.01
C ILE A 123 -15.84 -11.39 -5.38
N ALA A 124 -16.82 -12.02 -4.74
CA ALA A 124 -17.15 -13.41 -4.97
C ALA A 124 -17.75 -13.69 -6.36
N ARG A 125 -18.31 -12.69 -7.03
CA ARG A 125 -19.04 -12.87 -8.32
C ARG A 125 -18.33 -12.28 -9.52
N ASP A 126 -17.54 -11.23 -9.32
CA ASP A 126 -16.89 -10.53 -10.42
C ASP A 126 -15.64 -11.29 -10.90
N PRO A 127 -15.58 -11.73 -12.17
CA PRO A 127 -14.43 -12.45 -12.70
C PRO A 127 -13.12 -11.66 -12.60
N PHE A 128 -13.18 -10.32 -12.61
CA PHE A 128 -12.01 -9.47 -12.45
C PHE A 128 -11.36 -9.67 -11.06
N TYR A 129 -12.14 -9.57 -9.99
CA TYR A 129 -11.62 -9.76 -8.63
C TYR A 129 -11.24 -11.21 -8.37
N GLN A 130 -11.98 -12.19 -8.90
CA GLN A 130 -11.60 -13.60 -8.82
C GLN A 130 -10.25 -13.87 -9.48
N ARG A 131 -9.98 -13.26 -10.64
CA ARG A 131 -8.70 -13.39 -11.33
C ARG A 131 -7.56 -12.77 -10.51
N ILE A 132 -7.76 -11.57 -9.97
CA ILE A 132 -6.76 -10.91 -9.11
C ILE A 132 -6.45 -11.78 -7.90
N LEU A 133 -7.47 -12.18 -7.14
CA LEU A 133 -7.32 -12.80 -5.83
C LEU A 133 -6.96 -14.28 -5.87
N SER A 134 -7.10 -14.95 -7.02
CA SER A 134 -6.68 -16.34 -7.19
C SER A 134 -5.17 -16.49 -7.44
N ALA A 135 -4.49 -15.42 -7.85
CA ALA A 135 -3.05 -15.43 -8.10
C ALA A 135 -2.25 -15.02 -6.85
N LYS A 136 -1.09 -15.64 -6.63
CA LYS A 136 -0.13 -15.22 -5.59
C LYS A 136 0.44 -13.83 -5.89
N GLU A 137 0.65 -13.53 -7.16
CA GLU A 137 1.18 -12.27 -7.66
C GLU A 137 0.49 -11.92 -8.97
N ASN A 138 0.26 -10.62 -9.18
CA ASN A 138 -0.27 -10.06 -10.42
C ASN A 138 0.70 -9.05 -11.00
N TYR A 139 0.77 -9.00 -12.33
CA TYR A 139 1.57 -8.03 -13.06
C TYR A 139 0.67 -7.07 -13.83
N TRP A 140 1.07 -5.80 -13.83
CA TRP A 140 0.31 -4.72 -14.43
C TRP A 140 1.20 -3.86 -15.32
N ILE A 141 0.60 -3.32 -16.38
CA ILE A 141 1.22 -2.31 -17.25
C ILE A 141 0.21 -1.17 -17.40
N ILE A 142 0.66 0.06 -17.19
CA ILE A 142 -0.08 1.28 -17.51
C ILE A 142 0.68 1.98 -18.64
N ASP A 143 0.00 2.20 -19.76
CA ASP A 143 0.44 3.15 -20.78
C ASP A 143 -0.27 4.47 -20.48
N HIS A 144 0.46 5.42 -19.89
CA HIS A 144 -0.15 6.67 -19.44
C HIS A 144 -0.37 7.66 -20.59
N ARG A 145 0.29 7.48 -21.74
CA ARG A 145 0.04 8.26 -22.96
C ARG A 145 -1.32 7.89 -23.56
N SER A 146 -1.61 6.59 -23.68
CA SER A 146 -2.93 6.13 -24.13
C SER A 146 -3.97 6.04 -23.00
N ARG A 147 -3.55 6.30 -21.75
CA ARG A 147 -4.37 6.22 -20.54
C ARG A 147 -5.05 4.85 -20.37
N LYS A 148 -4.33 3.78 -20.73
CA LYS A 148 -4.82 2.40 -20.70
C LYS A 148 -4.04 1.57 -19.70
N ARG A 149 -4.78 0.80 -18.90
CA ARG A 149 -4.25 -0.21 -17.97
C ARG A 149 -4.42 -1.60 -18.58
N TYR A 150 -3.41 -2.44 -18.39
CA TYR A 150 -3.37 -3.81 -18.83
C TYR A 150 -3.07 -4.71 -17.62
N GLY A 151 -3.81 -5.81 -17.50
CA GLY A 151 -3.73 -6.75 -16.39
C GLY A 151 -5.11 -7.03 -15.77
N PRO A 152 -5.16 -7.83 -14.70
CA PRO A 152 -4.02 -8.50 -14.07
C PRO A 152 -3.45 -9.62 -14.94
N PHE A 153 -2.13 -9.68 -15.04
CA PHE A 153 -1.42 -10.71 -15.79
C PHE A 153 -0.73 -11.73 -14.89
N THR A 154 -0.65 -12.96 -15.37
CA THR A 154 0.38 -13.93 -14.96
C THR A 154 1.75 -13.50 -15.50
N THR A 155 2.83 -14.10 -15.00
CA THR A 155 4.19 -13.81 -15.47
C THR A 155 4.34 -14.00 -16.98
N SER A 156 3.79 -15.06 -17.57
CA SER A 156 3.90 -15.34 -19.02
C SER A 156 3.12 -14.32 -19.86
N GLU A 157 1.87 -14.03 -19.50
CA GLU A 157 1.05 -13.01 -20.17
C GLU A 157 1.71 -11.64 -20.10
N TYR A 158 2.30 -11.29 -18.95
CA TYR A 158 3.03 -10.05 -18.78
C TYR A 158 4.23 -9.94 -19.72
N GLN A 159 5.07 -10.98 -19.82
CA GLN A 159 6.21 -10.96 -20.74
C GLN A 159 5.77 -10.85 -22.20
N GLN A 160 4.70 -11.55 -22.59
CA GLN A 160 4.11 -11.44 -23.94
C GLN A 160 3.61 -10.01 -24.19
N GLN A 161 2.86 -9.43 -23.25
CA GLN A 161 2.31 -8.10 -23.40
C GLN A 161 3.41 -7.03 -23.44
N ARG A 162 4.48 -7.17 -22.66
CA ARG A 162 5.66 -6.29 -22.72
C ARG A 162 6.30 -6.28 -24.10
N GLN A 163 6.44 -7.45 -24.73
CA GLN A 163 7.01 -7.56 -26.07
C GLN A 163 6.11 -6.86 -27.10
N ILE A 164 4.79 -7.08 -27.02
CA ILE A 164 3.79 -6.42 -27.89
C ILE A 164 3.87 -4.89 -27.76
N LEU A 165 3.97 -4.38 -26.53
CA LEU A 165 4.05 -2.95 -26.23
C LEU A 165 5.46 -2.35 -26.40
N ARG A 166 6.47 -3.18 -26.71
CA ARG A 166 7.88 -2.80 -26.84
C ARG A 166 8.43 -2.07 -25.61
N ILE A 167 8.05 -2.53 -24.42
CA ILE A 167 8.53 -1.97 -23.15
C ILE A 167 10.02 -2.28 -23.01
N PRO A 168 10.87 -1.29 -22.64
CA PRO A 168 12.31 -1.50 -22.51
C PRO A 168 12.66 -2.68 -21.61
N ALA A 169 13.69 -3.45 -22.00
CA ALA A 169 14.16 -4.60 -21.22
C ALA A 169 14.81 -4.19 -19.89
N SER A 170 15.26 -2.92 -19.78
CA SER A 170 15.79 -2.33 -18.54
C SER A 170 14.78 -2.29 -17.40
N PHE A 171 13.49 -2.45 -17.69
CA PHE A 171 12.43 -2.44 -16.71
C PHE A 171 12.29 -3.84 -16.10
N ILE A 172 12.92 -4.06 -14.96
CA ILE A 172 12.96 -5.38 -14.31
C ILE A 172 12.08 -5.34 -13.06
N LEU A 173 11.16 -6.31 -12.97
CA LEU A 173 10.48 -6.67 -11.73
C LEU A 173 11.10 -8.01 -11.31
N GLU A 174 11.70 -8.06 -10.12
CA GLU A 174 12.50 -9.17 -9.58
C GLU A 174 11.69 -10.07 -8.67
#